data_AF-A0A535FAT0-F1
#
_entry.id   AF-A0A535FAT0-F1
#
_cell.length_a   1.000
_cell.length_b   1.000
_cell.length_c   1.000
_cell.angle_alpha   90.00
_cell.angle_beta   90.00
_cell.angle_gamma   90.00
#
_symmetry.space_group_name_H-M   'P 1'
#
loop_
_entity.id
_entity.type
_entity.pdbx_description
1 polymer ?
#
loop_
_entity_poly.entity_id
_entity_poly.type
_entity_poly.pdbx_seq_one_letter_code
_entity_poly.pdbx_strand_id
1 'polypeptide(L)'
;MQHKKLVQSLHCEQINPYIQLQGSPFYIVQQTQDWEAQRDHEGNVLPRRAGVSSFGFGGANAHVVLEEYVPKPMEYPSESIVRRPVLIVLSARNEDRLYEQVRQLLTWIQAEMHKTRFLLDDLAYTLQVGREAMEERLALQVSSFAELEEKLGKYLQEPQGEGDWYRGQVRSHKETMALFNTD
;
A
#
# COMPACT_ATOMS: atom_id res chain seq x y z
N MET A 1 12.53 -5.65 -2.36
CA MET A 1 12.21 -6.03 -3.76
C MET A 1 11.34 -5.00 -4.46
N GLN A 2 10.29 -4.48 -3.82
CA GLN A 2 9.39 -3.43 -4.37
C GLN A 2 10.10 -2.27 -5.09
N HIS A 3 11.10 -1.63 -4.45
CA HIS A 3 11.82 -0.50 -5.04
C HIS A 3 12.98 -0.88 -5.97
N LYS A 4 13.25 -2.19 -6.17
CA LYS A 4 14.33 -2.70 -7.02
C LYS A 4 15.71 -2.07 -6.75
N LYS A 5 16.00 -1.75 -5.48
CA LYS A 5 17.29 -1.25 -5.00
C LYS A 5 17.92 -2.22 -3.99
N LEU A 6 19.25 -2.31 -4.00
CA LEU A 6 20.05 -2.82 -2.89
C LEU A 6 20.49 -1.62 -2.06
N VAL A 7 20.10 -1.57 -0.79
CA VAL A 7 20.42 -0.45 0.10
C VAL A 7 21.82 -0.59 0.69
N GLN A 8 22.48 0.55 0.94
CA GLN A 8 23.75 0.60 1.62
C GLN A 8 23.68 -0.09 2.99
N SER A 9 24.67 -0.96 3.26
CA SER A 9 24.98 -1.43 4.60
C SER A 9 25.78 -0.36 5.33
N LEU A 10 25.31 0.06 6.50
CA LEU A 10 25.97 1.11 7.28
C LEU A 10 27.21 0.57 8.01
N HIS A 11 28.17 1.46 8.30
CA HIS A 11 29.36 1.16 9.10
C HIS A 11 30.24 0.03 8.53
N CYS A 12 30.33 -0.03 7.20
CA CYS A 12 31.10 -1.06 6.49
C CYS A 12 32.05 -0.47 5.44
N GLU A 13 32.44 0.80 5.58
CA GLU A 13 33.38 1.49 4.69
C GLU A 13 34.73 0.78 4.69
N GLN A 14 35.19 0.34 5.86
CA GLN A 14 36.34 -0.54 6.02
C GLN A 14 35.86 -1.97 6.33
N ILE A 15 36.11 -2.89 5.40
CA ILE A 15 35.74 -4.31 5.55
C ILE A 15 36.72 -4.98 6.53
N ASN A 16 36.18 -5.77 7.46
CA ASN A 16 36.98 -6.55 8.40
C ASN A 16 37.93 -7.49 7.62
N PRO A 17 39.26 -7.45 7.87
CA PRO A 17 40.25 -8.21 7.10
C PRO A 17 40.10 -9.74 7.21
N TYR A 18 39.36 -10.24 8.21
CA TYR A 18 39.03 -11.65 8.33
C TYR A 18 37.93 -12.11 7.35
N ILE A 19 37.22 -11.18 6.69
CA ILE A 19 36.21 -11.49 5.68
C ILE A 19 36.89 -11.61 4.31
N GLN A 20 37.02 -12.84 3.82
CA GLN A 20 37.60 -13.13 2.51
C GLN A 20 36.51 -13.21 1.43
N LEU A 21 36.32 -12.12 0.68
CA LEU A 21 35.32 -12.05 -0.40
C LEU A 21 35.88 -12.40 -1.78
N GLN A 22 37.20 -12.26 -1.97
CA GLN A 22 37.84 -12.48 -3.26
C GLN A 22 37.66 -13.93 -3.72
N GLY A 23 37.11 -14.11 -4.93
CA GLY A 23 36.81 -15.43 -5.49
C GLY A 23 35.51 -16.07 -4.98
N SER A 24 34.75 -15.37 -4.13
CA SER A 24 33.40 -15.78 -3.70
C SER A 24 32.31 -15.09 -4.52
N PRO A 25 31.07 -15.60 -4.53
CA PRO A 25 29.93 -14.89 -5.15
C PRO A 25 29.43 -13.70 -4.32
N PHE A 26 30.01 -13.47 -3.14
CA PHE A 26 29.52 -12.49 -2.18
C PHE A 26 30.32 -11.18 -2.26
N TYR A 27 29.61 -10.08 -2.02
CA TYR A 27 30.17 -8.75 -1.84
C TYR A 27 29.33 -7.97 -0.82
N ILE A 28 29.90 -6.94 -0.22
CA ILE A 28 29.18 -6.06 0.72
C ILE A 28 28.61 -4.87 -0.06
N VAL A 29 27.33 -4.57 0.15
CA VAL A 29 26.65 -3.43 -0.49
C VAL A 29 27.05 -2.14 0.24
N GLN A 30 28.18 -1.54 -0.15
CA GLN A 30 28.71 -0.33 0.49
C GLN A 30 28.02 0.97 0.03
N GLN A 31 27.28 0.93 -1.08
CA GLN A 31 26.51 2.07 -1.60
C GLN A 31 25.17 1.57 -2.13
N THR A 32 24.14 2.40 -2.01
CA THR A 32 22.82 2.07 -2.56
C THR A 32 22.89 2.03 -4.08
N GLN A 33 22.43 0.94 -4.66
CA GLN A 33 22.51 0.70 -6.11
C GLN A 33 21.23 0.03 -6.64
N ASP A 34 21.08 0.01 -7.96
CA ASP A 34 20.03 -0.76 -8.60
C ASP A 34 20.21 -2.26 -8.35
N TRP A 35 19.12 -2.90 -7.97
CA TRP A 35 19.07 -4.35 -7.87
C TRP A 35 18.66 -4.88 -9.23
N GLU A 36 19.64 -5.18 -10.08
CA GLU A 36 19.36 -5.72 -11.42
C GLU A 36 18.80 -7.14 -11.35
N ALA A 37 17.83 -7.43 -12.22
CA ALA A 37 17.29 -8.78 -12.36
C ALA A 37 18.24 -9.61 -13.22
N GLN A 38 18.53 -10.83 -12.78
CA GLN A 38 19.36 -11.77 -13.53
C GLN A 38 18.62 -12.25 -14.78
N ARG A 39 19.37 -12.80 -15.75
CA ARG A 39 18.81 -13.45 -16.93
C ARG A 39 19.26 -14.91 -16.98
N ASP A 40 18.40 -15.79 -17.49
CA ASP A 40 18.78 -17.17 -17.79
C ASP A 40 19.58 -17.27 -19.10
N HIS A 41 19.98 -18.49 -19.47
CA HIS A 41 20.73 -18.77 -20.69
C HIS A 41 19.95 -18.43 -21.98
N GLU A 42 18.63 -18.36 -21.91
CA GLU A 42 17.74 -18.02 -23.03
C GLU A 42 17.47 -16.51 -23.10
N GLY A 43 17.97 -15.74 -22.13
CA GLY A 43 17.83 -14.29 -22.05
C GLY A 43 16.56 -13.82 -21.33
N ASN A 44 15.76 -14.73 -20.77
CA ASN A 44 14.56 -14.39 -20.02
C ASN A 44 14.94 -13.74 -18.68
N VAL A 45 14.19 -12.71 -18.28
CA VAL A 45 14.42 -12.04 -16.99
C VAL A 45 13.91 -12.92 -15.86
N LEU A 46 14.79 -13.24 -14.92
CA LEU A 46 14.47 -14.02 -13.73
C LEU A 46 14.01 -13.10 -12.58
N PRO A 47 13.08 -13.56 -11.73
CA PRO A 47 12.70 -12.81 -10.54
C PRO A 47 13.91 -12.63 -9.61
N ARG A 48 13.97 -11.49 -8.92
CA ARG A 48 15.00 -11.28 -7.89
C ARG A 48 14.80 -12.28 -6.77
N ARG A 49 15.90 -12.85 -6.27
CA ARG A 49 15.90 -13.77 -5.14
C ARG A 49 16.85 -13.28 -4.07
N ALA A 50 16.49 -13.47 -2.81
CA ALA A 50 17.33 -13.14 -1.67
C ALA A 50 17.22 -14.19 -0.57
N GLY A 51 18.34 -14.43 0.12
CA GLY A 51 18.37 -15.21 1.35
C GLY A 51 18.39 -14.28 2.57
N VAL A 52 17.71 -14.67 3.63
CA VAL A 52 17.74 -14.01 4.95
C VAL A 52 18.14 -15.06 5.98
N SER A 53 19.24 -14.81 6.69
CA SER A 53 19.75 -15.71 7.76
C SER A 53 19.60 -15.06 9.13
N SER A 54 19.25 -15.86 10.14
CA SER A 54 19.24 -15.46 11.55
C SER A 54 19.84 -16.56 12.42
N PHE A 55 20.75 -16.18 13.31
CA PHE A 55 21.51 -17.09 14.17
C PHE A 55 21.42 -16.61 15.62
N GLY A 56 20.81 -17.42 16.48
CA GLY A 56 20.65 -17.14 17.90
C GLY A 56 21.81 -17.70 18.72
N PHE A 57 22.21 -16.97 19.77
CA PHE A 57 23.31 -17.37 20.66
C PHE A 57 23.11 -18.77 21.29
N GLY A 58 21.86 -19.18 21.52
CA GLY A 58 21.52 -20.52 22.03
C GLY A 58 21.67 -21.66 21.01
N GLY A 59 22.19 -21.39 19.81
CA GLY A 59 22.42 -22.39 18.76
C GLY A 59 21.26 -22.59 17.78
N ALA A 60 20.16 -21.86 17.95
CA ALA A 60 19.04 -21.88 17.01
C ALA A 60 19.38 -21.09 15.74
N ASN A 61 19.28 -21.74 14.58
CA ASN A 61 19.63 -21.17 13.28
C ASN A 61 18.43 -21.27 12.33
N ALA A 62 18.16 -20.20 11.57
CA ALA A 62 17.10 -20.16 10.58
C ALA A 62 17.57 -19.46 9.30
N HIS A 63 17.06 -19.92 8.16
CA HIS A 63 17.30 -19.31 6.85
C HIS A 63 16.01 -19.34 6.02
N VAL A 64 15.71 -18.23 5.35
CA VAL A 64 14.55 -18.09 4.46
C VAL A 64 15.01 -17.60 3.11
N VAL A 65 14.48 -18.20 2.05
CA VAL A 65 14.66 -17.75 0.66
C VAL A 65 13.39 -17.05 0.21
N LEU A 66 13.53 -15.83 -0.29
CA LEU A 66 12.46 -14.99 -0.81
C LEU A 66 12.64 -14.81 -2.32
N GLU A 67 11.53 -14.82 -3.06
CA GLU A 67 11.48 -14.52 -4.49
C GLU A 67 10.55 -13.33 -4.73
N GLU A 68 10.93 -12.45 -5.66
CA GLU A 68 10.12 -11.35 -6.12
C GLU A 68 8.86 -11.86 -6.82
N TYR A 69 7.69 -11.40 -6.39
CA TYR A 69 6.46 -11.59 -7.15
C TYR A 69 6.50 -10.74 -8.43
N VAL A 70 6.51 -11.42 -9.59
CA VAL A 70 6.40 -10.76 -10.90
C VAL A 70 4.94 -10.88 -11.35
N PRO A 71 4.17 -9.77 -11.36
CA PRO A 71 2.79 -9.82 -11.80
C PRO A 71 2.75 -10.25 -13.26
N LYS A 72 1.88 -11.20 -13.57
CA LYS A 72 1.50 -11.46 -14.97
C LYS A 72 0.80 -10.20 -15.48
N PRO A 73 1.03 -9.79 -16.75
CA PRO A 73 0.26 -8.71 -17.34
C PRO A 73 -1.23 -9.06 -17.21
N MET A 74 -1.96 -8.34 -16.35
CA MET A 74 -3.41 -8.36 -16.41
C MET A 74 -3.81 -7.49 -17.59
N GLU A 75 -4.59 -8.06 -18.50
CA GLU A 75 -5.29 -7.30 -19.53
C GLU A 75 -6.33 -6.43 -18.82
N TYR A 76 -5.92 -5.23 -18.43
CA TYR A 76 -6.90 -4.21 -18.06
C TYR A 76 -7.67 -3.87 -19.34
N PRO A 77 -9.02 -3.89 -19.31
CA PRO A 77 -9.80 -3.42 -20.44
C PRO A 77 -9.30 -2.01 -20.79
N SER A 78 -9.05 -1.78 -22.08
CA SER A 78 -8.50 -0.52 -22.59
C SER A 78 -9.29 0.68 -22.05
N GLU A 79 -8.63 1.84 -21.98
CA GLU A 79 -9.06 3.13 -21.40
C GLU A 79 -10.41 3.71 -21.91
N SER A 80 -11.18 2.94 -22.66
CA SER A 80 -12.58 3.17 -23.04
C SER A 80 -13.61 2.85 -21.95
N ILE A 81 -13.20 2.47 -20.73
CA ILE A 81 -14.14 2.27 -19.62
C ILE A 81 -14.74 3.64 -19.26
N VAL A 82 -16.05 3.78 -19.49
CA VAL A 82 -16.86 4.89 -18.98
C VAL A 82 -16.50 5.12 -17.51
N ARG A 83 -15.98 6.31 -17.15
CA ARG A 83 -15.65 6.65 -15.77
C ARG A 83 -16.93 6.66 -14.95
N ARG A 84 -17.20 5.55 -14.27
CA ARG A 84 -18.34 5.42 -13.36
C ARG A 84 -17.93 5.97 -12.00
N PRO A 85 -18.81 6.71 -11.32
CA PRO A 85 -18.53 7.11 -9.95
C PRO A 85 -18.41 5.86 -9.07
N VAL A 86 -17.44 5.87 -8.15
CA VAL A 86 -17.27 4.86 -7.11
C VAL A 86 -17.54 5.45 -5.74
N LEU A 87 -17.78 4.58 -4.76
CA LEU A 87 -17.92 4.95 -3.36
C LEU A 87 -16.62 4.67 -2.61
N ILE A 88 -15.99 5.73 -2.11
CA ILE A 88 -14.89 5.66 -1.16
C ILE A 88 -15.49 5.71 0.24
N VAL A 89 -15.24 4.66 1.04
CA VAL A 89 -15.77 4.55 2.40
C VAL A 89 -14.63 4.52 3.40
N LEU A 90 -14.80 5.21 4.52
CA LEU A 90 -13.89 5.21 5.65
C LEU A 90 -14.69 5.03 6.93
N SER A 91 -14.09 4.35 7.91
CA SER A 91 -14.73 4.21 9.21
C SER A 91 -13.72 4.09 10.35
N ALA A 92 -14.10 4.62 11.51
CA ALA A 92 -13.29 4.57 12.71
C ALA A 92 -14.16 4.41 13.96
N ARG A 93 -13.51 4.16 15.11
CA ARG A 93 -14.22 4.00 16.39
C ARG A 93 -14.78 5.31 16.95
N ASN A 94 -14.24 6.46 16.54
CA ASN A 94 -14.64 7.79 16.99
C ASN A 94 -14.22 8.86 15.96
N GLU A 95 -14.69 10.10 16.16
CA GLU A 95 -14.54 11.20 15.20
C GLU A 95 -13.08 11.57 14.96
N ASP A 96 -12.29 11.69 16.03
CA ASP A 96 -10.86 12.03 15.94
C ASP A 96 -10.08 11.02 15.09
N ARG A 97 -10.41 9.73 15.25
CA ARG A 97 -9.78 8.66 14.46
C ARG A 97 -10.25 8.65 13.01
N LEU A 98 -11.50 9.02 12.75
CA LEU A 98 -12.00 9.18 11.38
C LEU A 98 -11.29 10.35 10.70
N TYR A 99 -11.15 11.49 11.38
CA TYR A 99 -10.40 12.64 10.88
C TYR A 99 -8.95 12.28 10.55
N GLU A 100 -8.27 11.54 11.43
CA GLU A 100 -6.90 11.08 11.20
C GLU A 100 -6.81 10.10 10.01
N GLN A 101 -7.76 9.18 9.84
CA GLN A 101 -7.79 8.30 8.67
C GLN A 101 -7.95 9.09 7.36
N VAL A 102 -8.82 10.10 7.34
CA VAL A 102 -8.99 10.99 6.17
C VAL A 102 -7.68 11.71 5.86
N ARG A 103 -7.01 12.26 6.89
CA ARG A 103 -5.71 12.93 6.74
C ARG A 103 -4.64 12.01 6.19
N GLN A 104 -4.57 10.77 6.67
CA GLN A 104 -3.62 9.77 6.18
C GLN A 104 -3.89 9.38 4.73
N LEU A 105 -5.16 9.17 4.35
CA LEU A 105 -5.53 8.88 2.98
C LEU A 105 -5.17 10.04 2.03
N LEU A 106 -5.50 11.27 2.42
CA LEU A 106 -5.17 12.46 1.62
C LEU A 106 -3.64 12.60 1.43
N THR A 107 -2.87 12.42 2.50
CA THR A 107 -1.41 12.47 2.47
C THR A 107 -0.84 11.39 1.54
N TRP A 108 -1.40 10.18 1.58
CA TRP A 108 -0.99 9.09 0.71
C TRP A 108 -1.30 9.38 -0.76
N ILE A 109 -2.51 9.88 -1.07
CA ILE A 109 -2.91 10.27 -2.43
C ILE A 109 -1.91 11.29 -2.99
N GLN A 110 -1.61 12.34 -2.23
CA GLN A 110 -0.67 13.39 -2.63
C GLN A 110 0.76 12.89 -2.85
N ALA A 111 1.21 11.92 -2.05
CA ALA A 111 2.56 11.36 -2.17
C ALA A 111 2.71 10.36 -3.33
N GLU A 112 1.66 9.60 -3.65
CA GLU A 112 1.76 8.41 -4.49
C GLU A 112 1.10 8.53 -5.87
N MET A 113 0.20 9.49 -6.09
CA MET A 113 -0.52 9.67 -7.37
C MET A 113 0.38 9.75 -8.61
N HIS A 114 1.61 10.26 -8.47
CA HIS A 114 2.54 10.42 -9.58
C HIS A 114 3.54 9.26 -9.75
N LYS A 115 3.63 8.35 -8.78
CA LYS A 115 4.69 7.32 -8.74
C LYS A 115 4.25 5.99 -9.32
N THR A 116 2.98 5.65 -9.14
CA THR A 116 2.42 4.35 -9.52
C THR A 116 1.04 4.54 -10.12
N ARG A 117 0.71 3.79 -11.18
CA ARG A 117 -0.64 3.77 -11.74
C ARG A 117 -1.55 2.96 -10.81
N PHE A 118 -2.30 3.65 -9.96
CA PHE A 118 -3.38 3.04 -9.17
C PHE A 118 -4.71 3.17 -9.90
N LEU A 119 -5.57 2.16 -9.76
CA LEU A 119 -6.96 2.25 -10.20
C LEU A 119 -7.82 2.73 -9.03
N LEU A 120 -8.69 3.69 -9.30
CA LEU A 120 -9.62 4.21 -8.30
C LEU A 120 -10.58 3.10 -7.81
N ASP A 121 -10.94 2.17 -8.69
CA ASP A 121 -11.76 1.00 -8.38
C ASP A 121 -11.08 0.08 -7.36
N ASP A 122 -9.76 -0.15 -7.48
CA ASP A 122 -9.01 -0.99 -6.54
C ASP A 122 -8.97 -0.36 -5.14
N LEU A 123 -8.81 0.97 -5.08
CA LEU A 123 -8.86 1.72 -3.83
C LEU A 123 -10.25 1.60 -3.19
N ALA A 124 -11.30 1.84 -3.96
CA ALA A 124 -12.68 1.73 -3.49
C ALA A 124 -12.97 0.32 -2.97
N TYR A 125 -12.64 -0.71 -3.75
CA TYR A 125 -12.85 -2.10 -3.39
C TYR A 125 -12.09 -2.48 -2.11
N THR A 126 -10.82 -2.09 -2.01
CA THR A 126 -10.00 -2.33 -0.81
C THR A 126 -10.61 -1.72 0.45
N LEU A 127 -11.17 -0.51 0.34
CA LEU A 127 -11.80 0.17 1.47
C LEU A 127 -13.19 -0.39 1.81
N GLN A 128 -13.92 -0.91 0.82
CA GLN A 128 -15.25 -1.49 1.00
C GLN A 128 -15.19 -2.89 1.64
N VAL A 129 -14.30 -3.76 1.17
CA VAL A 129 -14.28 -5.19 1.56
C VAL A 129 -13.08 -5.56 2.43
N GLY A 130 -12.00 -4.77 2.37
CA GLY A 130 -10.73 -5.05 3.05
C GLY A 130 -10.59 -4.32 4.38
N ARG A 131 -11.63 -3.66 4.89
CA ARG A 131 -11.64 -2.92 6.14
C ARG A 131 -12.89 -3.24 6.95
N GLU A 132 -12.74 -3.30 8.28
CA GLU A 132 -13.87 -3.45 9.19
C GLU A 132 -14.71 -2.16 9.20
N ALA A 133 -16.05 -2.31 9.13
CA ALA A 133 -16.98 -1.18 9.17
C ALA A 133 -17.29 -0.77 10.62
N MET A 134 -16.62 0.27 11.10
CA MET A 134 -16.71 0.78 12.48
C MET A 134 -17.88 1.76 12.71
N GLU A 135 -17.93 2.36 13.90
CA GLU A 135 -19.04 3.18 14.43
C GLU A 135 -19.21 4.52 13.70
N GLU A 136 -18.13 5.30 13.55
CA GLU A 136 -18.12 6.56 12.80
C GLU A 136 -17.80 6.26 11.33
N ARG A 137 -18.61 6.77 10.41
CA ARG A 137 -18.53 6.44 8.98
C ARG A 137 -18.55 7.70 8.12
N LEU A 138 -17.74 7.67 7.07
CA LEU A 138 -17.69 8.65 5.99
C LEU A 138 -17.78 7.92 4.65
N ALA A 139 -18.60 8.40 3.74
CA ALA A 139 -18.67 7.93 2.36
C ALA A 139 -18.62 9.10 1.38
N LEU A 140 -17.83 8.97 0.32
CA LEU A 140 -17.70 9.96 -0.74
C LEU A 140 -17.92 9.28 -2.09
N GLN A 141 -18.77 9.87 -2.93
CA GLN A 141 -18.91 9.46 -4.32
C GLN A 141 -17.94 10.26 -5.17
N VAL A 142 -17.07 9.59 -5.93
CA VAL A 142 -16.02 10.24 -6.74
C VAL A 142 -15.80 9.51 -8.06
N SER A 143 -15.40 10.25 -9.09
CA SER A 143 -15.10 9.72 -10.43
C SER A 143 -13.62 9.84 -10.80
N SER A 144 -12.80 10.42 -9.93
CA SER A 144 -11.35 10.55 -10.12
C SER A 144 -10.59 10.76 -8.81
N PHE A 145 -9.28 10.51 -8.83
CA PHE A 145 -8.41 10.82 -7.69
C PHE A 145 -8.33 12.32 -7.38
N ALA A 146 -8.41 13.21 -8.38
CA ALA A 146 -8.41 14.65 -8.17
C ALA A 146 -9.67 15.11 -7.41
N GLU A 147 -10.84 14.59 -7.79
CA GLU A 147 -12.08 14.84 -7.07
C GLU A 147 -12.03 14.28 -5.64
N LEU A 148 -11.43 13.10 -5.44
CA LEU A 148 -11.22 12.52 -4.12
C LEU A 148 -10.32 13.40 -3.26
N GLU A 149 -9.20 13.87 -3.79
CA GLU A 149 -8.28 14.77 -3.10
C GLU A 149 -9.00 16.05 -2.65
N GLU A 150 -9.76 16.67 -3.57
CA GLU A 150 -10.52 17.89 -3.28
C GLU A 150 -11.55 17.66 -2.16
N LYS A 151 -12.35 16.58 -2.23
CA LYS A 151 -13.39 16.31 -1.24
C LYS A 151 -12.82 15.96 0.14
N LEU A 152 -11.72 15.18 0.20
CA LEU A 152 -11.04 14.91 1.47
C LEU A 152 -10.42 16.19 2.05
N GLY A 153 -9.85 17.06 1.21
CA GLY A 153 -9.33 18.36 1.63
C GLY A 153 -10.41 19.27 2.21
N LYS A 154 -11.57 19.37 1.55
CA LYS A 154 -12.74 20.12 2.05
C LYS A 154 -13.26 19.54 3.37
N TYR A 155 -13.38 18.22 3.47
CA TYR A 155 -13.79 17.55 4.70
C TYR A 155 -12.86 17.89 5.88
N LEU A 156 -11.54 17.93 5.68
CA LEU A 156 -10.60 18.26 6.76
C LEU A 156 -10.69 19.73 7.21
N GLN A 157 -11.12 20.64 6.34
CA GLN A 157 -11.32 22.05 6.70
C GLN A 157 -12.61 22.25 7.50
N GLU A 158 -13.70 21.59 7.08
CA GLU A 158 -15.01 21.74 7.71
C GLU A 158 -15.75 20.39 7.80
N PRO A 159 -15.40 19.51 8.75
CA PRO A 159 -15.99 18.15 8.84
C PRO A 159 -17.49 18.11 9.13
N GLN A 160 -18.04 19.21 9.63
CA GLN A 160 -19.46 19.38 9.99
C GLN A 160 -20.23 20.22 8.95
N GLY A 161 -19.56 20.65 7.87
CA GLY A 161 -20.17 21.45 6.81
C GLY A 161 -21.06 20.62 5.89
N GLU A 162 -21.92 21.30 5.14
CA GLU A 162 -22.63 20.70 4.01
C GLU A 162 -21.63 20.46 2.86
N GLY A 163 -21.51 19.21 2.41
CA GLY A 163 -20.62 18.85 1.32
C GLY A 163 -21.06 17.58 0.60
N ASP A 164 -20.38 17.26 -0.51
CA ASP A 164 -20.64 16.05 -1.31
C ASP A 164 -20.07 14.78 -0.64
N TRP A 165 -20.34 14.61 0.65
CA TRP A 165 -20.00 13.43 1.44
C TRP A 165 -21.14 13.07 2.40
N TYR A 166 -21.24 11.80 2.71
CA TYR A 166 -22.21 11.26 3.65
C TYR A 166 -21.49 10.89 4.93
N ARG A 167 -22.01 11.35 6.07
CA ARG A 167 -21.49 11.02 7.38
C ARG A 167 -22.58 10.39 8.24
N GLY A 168 -22.21 9.40 9.04
CA GLY A 168 -23.15 8.76 9.95
C GLY A 168 -22.47 8.00 11.07
N GLN A 169 -23.21 7.82 12.15
CA GLN A 169 -22.85 6.97 13.27
C GLN A 169 -23.82 5.79 13.35
N VAL A 170 -23.32 4.56 13.52
CA VAL A 170 -24.19 3.37 13.56
C VAL A 170 -25.21 3.44 14.70
N ARG A 171 -24.80 3.98 15.85
CA ARG A 171 -25.65 4.06 17.06
C ARG A 171 -26.86 4.96 16.91
N SER A 172 -26.80 5.99 16.07
CA SER A 172 -27.92 6.92 15.87
C SER A 172 -29.03 6.36 14.97
N HIS A 173 -28.81 5.21 14.30
CA HIS A 173 -29.73 4.63 13.32
C HIS A 173 -30.02 3.14 13.56
N LYS A 174 -29.95 2.66 14.81
CA LYS A 174 -30.10 1.24 15.16
C LYS A 174 -31.42 0.60 14.71
N GLU A 175 -32.53 1.33 14.81
CA GLU A 175 -33.86 0.83 14.43
C GLU A 175 -33.97 0.60 12.92
N THR A 176 -33.47 1.54 12.12
CA THR A 176 -33.39 1.42 10.66
C THR A 176 -32.48 0.27 10.24
N MET A 177 -31.32 0.10 10.89
CA MET A 177 -30.40 -1.01 10.61
C MET A 177 -31.00 -2.39 10.90
N ALA A 178 -31.88 -2.51 11.91
CA ALA A 178 -32.53 -3.77 12.24
C ALA A 178 -33.49 -4.24 11.14
N LEU A 179 -34.15 -3.31 10.44
CA LEU A 179 -35.06 -3.59 9.31
C LEU A 179 -34.35 -4.15 8.08
N PHE A 180 -33.08 -3.81 7.87
CA PHE A 180 -32.28 -4.33 6.74
C PHE A 180 -31.59 -5.68 7.05
N ASN A 181 -31.55 -6.08 8.32
CA ASN A 181 -31.00 -7.38 8.76
C ASN A 181 -32.07 -8.47 8.87
N THR A 182 -33.31 -8.21 8.42
CA THR A 182 -34.44 -9.13 8.58
C THR A 182 -34.68 -10.07 7.38
N ASP A 183 -33.72 -10.16 6.45
CA ASP A 183 -33.71 -11.15 5.35
C ASP A 183 -32.70 -12.29 5.60
#